data_AF-A0A9P6TXT4-F1
#
_entry.id   AF-A0A9P6TXT4-F1
#
_cell.length_a   1.000
_cell.length_b   1.000
_cell.length_c   1.000
_cell.angle_alpha   90.00
_cell.angle_beta   90.00
_cell.angle_gamma   90.00
#
_symmetry.space_group_name_H-M   'P 1'
#
loop_
_entity.id
_entity.type
_entity.pdbx_description
1 polymer ?
#
loop_
_entity_poly.entity_id
_entity_poly.type
_entity_poly.pdbx_seq_one_letter_code
_entity_poly.pdbx_strand_id
1 'polypeptide(L)'
;MIQLALNTRVVALHDSSPFSLFFARRSNGFQLLSDDKGDLLSHAELEKRLQYMTETVFPAIAAKSRSTQLKMIERFNRTILHNEFPDGSKVMALDPIHGDKLSPTYEGPYTIVRRSTGGAYELKDGTGVLLNRKYAPSQLKLVLDDMDDSDIYEVETISSHRPAKVGGGVDYFVKWKGFPVEANTWEHEGGSAADAQKHEQPKTRIVIDLAAKGTNAPSSNLRRSARNRN
;
A
#
# COMPACT_ATOMS: atom_id res chain seq x y z
N MET A 1 5.35 -23.31 -26.36
CA MET A 1 4.16 -22.53 -26.81
C MET A 1 4.05 -21.15 -26.16
N ILE A 2 4.44 -20.96 -24.89
CA ILE A 2 4.33 -19.66 -24.19
C ILE A 2 5.16 -18.54 -24.85
N GLN A 3 6.40 -18.82 -25.26
CA GLN A 3 7.29 -17.83 -25.87
C GLN A 3 6.73 -17.23 -27.17
N LEU A 4 6.12 -18.07 -28.02
CA LEU A 4 5.49 -17.59 -29.26
C LEU A 4 4.30 -16.67 -28.96
N ALA A 5 3.47 -17.03 -27.98
CA ALA A 5 2.31 -16.22 -27.58
C ALA A 5 2.72 -14.83 -27.07
N LEU A 6 3.81 -14.72 -26.31
CA LEU A 6 4.36 -13.42 -25.89
C LEU A 6 4.85 -12.61 -27.08
N ASN A 7 5.52 -13.25 -28.05
CA ASN A 7 6.07 -12.56 -29.22
C ASN A 7 4.99 -12.11 -30.22
N THR A 8 3.85 -12.80 -30.29
CA THR A 8 2.73 -12.43 -31.17
C THR A 8 1.73 -11.48 -30.50
N ARG A 9 1.78 -11.33 -29.18
CA ARG A 9 0.89 -10.43 -28.43
C ARG A 9 1.18 -8.97 -28.78
N VAL A 10 0.13 -8.21 -29.05
CA VAL A 10 0.19 -6.76 -29.21
C VAL A 10 0.33 -6.10 -27.84
N VAL A 11 1.36 -5.30 -27.67
CA VAL A 11 1.68 -4.62 -26.40
C VAL A 11 1.08 -3.22 -26.39
N ALA A 12 0.26 -2.89 -25.39
CA ALA A 12 -0.44 -1.60 -25.25
C ALA A 12 0.49 -0.37 -25.14
N LEU A 13 1.80 -0.58 -24.94
CA LEU A 13 2.79 0.48 -24.88
C LEU A 13 2.93 1.22 -26.23
N HIS A 14 2.88 0.47 -27.33
CA HIS A 14 3.12 0.99 -28.68
C HIS A 14 2.19 0.38 -29.75
N ASP A 15 1.29 -0.53 -29.35
CA ASP A 15 0.27 -1.22 -30.17
C ASP A 15 0.82 -2.05 -31.34
N SER A 16 1.99 -2.67 -31.15
CA SER A 16 2.49 -3.70 -32.07
C SER A 16 3.02 -4.92 -31.32
N SER A 17 3.34 -5.99 -32.05
CA SER A 17 3.88 -7.22 -31.49
C SER A 17 5.40 -7.31 -31.72
N PRO A 18 6.17 -7.85 -30.76
CA PRO A 18 7.61 -8.05 -30.92
C PRO A 18 7.98 -8.83 -32.20
N PHE A 19 7.21 -9.85 -32.55
CA PHE A 19 7.41 -10.63 -33.78
C PHE A 19 7.30 -9.76 -35.03
N SER A 20 6.28 -8.89 -35.10
CA SER A 20 6.06 -8.03 -36.26
C SER A 20 7.12 -6.95 -36.40
N LEU A 21 7.66 -6.46 -35.28
CA LEU A 21 8.74 -5.47 -35.30
C LEU A 21 10.07 -6.06 -35.73
N PHE A 22 10.36 -7.28 -35.29
CA PHE A 22 11.63 -7.91 -35.60
C PHE A 22 11.69 -8.45 -37.03
N PHE A 23 10.64 -9.17 -37.46
CA PHE A 23 10.61 -9.80 -38.78
C PHE A 23 9.97 -8.94 -39.85
N ALA A 24 9.57 -7.71 -39.50
CA ALA A 24 8.79 -6.81 -40.32
C ALA A 24 7.51 -7.44 -40.89
N ARG A 25 7.00 -8.58 -40.38
CA ARG A 25 5.92 -9.38 -41.00
C ARG A 25 4.89 -9.85 -39.98
N ARG A 26 3.67 -10.13 -40.43
CA ARG A 26 2.64 -10.74 -39.59
C ARG A 26 2.99 -12.20 -39.26
N SER A 27 2.62 -12.67 -38.07
CA SER A 27 2.71 -14.08 -37.71
C SER A 27 1.60 -14.90 -38.36
N ASN A 28 1.90 -16.09 -38.87
CA ASN A 28 0.95 -16.94 -39.61
C ASN A 28 -0.11 -17.66 -38.72
N GLY A 29 -0.14 -17.39 -37.41
CA GLY A 29 -1.22 -17.82 -36.51
C GLY A 29 -1.62 -19.30 -36.60
N PHE A 30 -0.66 -20.23 -36.51
CA PHE A 30 -0.87 -21.70 -36.57
C PHE A 30 -1.75 -22.22 -37.72
N GLN A 31 -2.00 -21.43 -38.77
CA GLN A 31 -2.76 -21.86 -39.93
C GLN A 31 -1.96 -22.92 -40.72
N LEU A 32 -2.65 -23.86 -41.36
CA LEU A 32 -2.02 -24.86 -42.22
C LEU A 32 -1.47 -24.17 -43.48
N LEU A 33 -0.15 -24.17 -43.66
CA LEU A 33 0.57 -23.57 -44.80
C LEU A 33 0.40 -24.35 -46.12
N SER A 34 -0.59 -25.22 -46.23
CA SER A 34 -0.69 -26.20 -47.32
C SER A 34 -0.93 -25.60 -48.72
N ASP A 35 -1.38 -24.34 -48.80
CA ASP A 35 -1.74 -23.68 -50.06
C ASP A 35 -1.04 -22.31 -50.28
N ASP A 36 -0.13 -21.93 -49.37
CA ASP A 36 0.67 -20.72 -49.56
C ASP A 36 1.74 -21.01 -50.62
N LYS A 37 1.45 -20.72 -51.89
CA LYS A 37 2.50 -20.47 -52.89
C LYS A 37 3.41 -19.40 -52.30
N GLY A 38 4.55 -19.83 -51.78
CA GLY A 38 5.50 -18.99 -51.08
C GLY A 38 6.03 -17.91 -52.01
N ASP A 39 5.35 -16.77 -52.02
CA ASP A 39 5.85 -15.54 -52.62
C ASP A 39 6.94 -15.01 -51.68
N LEU A 40 8.07 -15.71 -51.70
CA LEU A 40 9.28 -15.33 -50.99
C LEU A 40 9.68 -13.98 -51.59
N LEU A 41 9.54 -12.92 -50.79
CA LEU A 41 9.95 -11.57 -51.19
C LEU A 41 11.37 -11.61 -51.74
N SER A 42 11.57 -10.96 -52.87
CA SER A 42 12.89 -10.83 -53.47
C SER A 42 13.82 -10.06 -52.52
N HIS A 43 15.14 -10.24 -52.71
CA HIS A 43 16.14 -9.58 -51.87
C HIS A 43 15.97 -8.04 -51.84
N ALA A 44 15.69 -7.44 -53.00
CA ALA A 44 15.48 -5.99 -53.11
C ALA A 44 14.22 -5.52 -52.36
N GLU A 45 13.16 -6.33 -52.31
CA GLU A 45 11.94 -6.00 -51.57
C GLU A 45 12.15 -6.11 -50.06
N LEU A 46 12.94 -7.09 -49.61
CA LEU A 46 13.36 -7.21 -48.21
C LEU A 46 14.16 -5.98 -47.78
N GLU A 47 15.09 -5.52 -48.61
CA GLU A 47 15.89 -4.32 -48.34
C GLU A 47 15.01 -3.07 -48.21
N LYS A 48 14.09 -2.85 -49.16
CA LYS A 48 13.11 -1.75 -49.10
C LYS A 48 12.26 -1.81 -47.83
N ARG A 49 11.86 -3.01 -47.41
CA ARG A 49 11.05 -3.20 -46.19
C ARG A 49 11.86 -2.91 -44.94
N LEU A 50 13.13 -3.31 -44.89
CA LEU A 50 14.03 -2.98 -43.79
C LEU A 50 14.25 -1.46 -43.70
N GLN A 51 14.51 -0.79 -44.82
CA GLN A 51 14.63 0.66 -44.90
C GLN A 51 13.37 1.37 -44.36
N TYR A 52 12.18 0.93 -44.81
CA TYR A 52 10.91 1.46 -44.31
C TYR A 52 10.76 1.29 -42.78
N MET A 53 11.13 0.11 -42.25
CA MET A 53 11.09 -0.15 -40.81
C MET A 53 12.04 0.77 -40.04
N THR A 54 13.26 0.96 -40.53
CA THR A 54 14.28 1.78 -39.85
C THR A 54 13.97 3.27 -39.91
N GLU A 55 13.51 3.77 -41.05
CA GLU A 55 13.31 5.21 -41.27
C GLU A 55 11.97 5.71 -40.72
N THR A 56 10.92 4.89 -40.84
CA THR A 56 9.55 5.33 -40.53
C THR A 56 9.01 4.66 -39.27
N VAL A 57 9.06 3.33 -39.20
CA VAL A 57 8.33 2.58 -38.17
C VAL A 57 8.98 2.67 -36.79
N PHE A 58 10.30 2.42 -36.68
CA PHE A 58 10.98 2.47 -35.38
C PHE A 58 10.96 3.86 -34.74
N PRO A 59 11.20 4.97 -35.46
CA PRO A 59 11.06 6.30 -34.87
C PRO A 59 9.64 6.60 -34.39
N ALA A 60 8.62 6.21 -35.16
CA ALA A 60 7.22 6.41 -34.77
C ALA A 60 6.85 5.61 -33.51
N ILE A 61 7.32 4.36 -33.41
CA ILE A 61 7.10 3.51 -32.23
C ILE A 61 7.82 4.05 -31.01
N ALA A 62 9.06 4.53 -31.17
CA ALA A 62 9.82 5.13 -30.07
C ALA A 62 9.12 6.38 -29.53
N ALA A 63 8.62 7.25 -30.41
CA ALA A 63 7.85 8.43 -30.02
C ALA A 63 6.57 8.05 -29.26
N LYS A 64 5.82 7.06 -29.77
CA LYS A 64 4.61 6.55 -29.13
C LYS A 64 4.90 5.93 -27.77
N SER A 65 5.90 5.06 -27.67
CA SER A 65 6.33 4.42 -26.42
C SER A 65 6.72 5.44 -25.36
N ARG A 66 7.42 6.51 -25.74
CA ARG A 66 7.73 7.61 -24.79
C ARG A 66 6.46 8.28 -24.28
N SER A 67 5.52 8.61 -25.17
CA SER A 67 4.28 9.29 -24.79
C SER A 67 3.42 8.45 -23.81
N THR A 68 3.38 7.14 -23.99
CA THR A 68 2.65 6.23 -23.10
C THR A 68 3.39 6.03 -21.78
N GLN A 69 4.73 5.92 -21.80
CA GLN A 69 5.56 5.90 -20.58
C GLN A 69 5.37 7.16 -19.74
N LEU A 70 5.36 8.35 -20.35
CA LEU A 70 5.12 9.61 -19.62
C LEU A 70 3.77 9.60 -18.90
N LYS A 71 2.70 9.19 -19.59
CA LYS A 71 1.37 9.05 -18.97
C LYS A 71 1.35 8.03 -17.83
N MET A 72 2.11 6.93 -17.95
CA MET A 72 2.25 5.94 -16.87
C MET A 72 2.99 6.54 -15.67
N ILE A 73 4.08 7.28 -15.90
CA ILE A 73 4.86 7.98 -14.87
C ILE A 73 3.97 9.01 -14.16
N GLU A 74 3.21 9.83 -14.88
CA GLU A 74 2.28 10.81 -14.29
C GLU A 74 1.23 10.14 -13.38
N ARG A 75 0.66 9.02 -13.83
CA ARG A 75 -0.30 8.25 -13.02
C ARG A 75 0.36 7.68 -11.77
N PHE A 76 1.55 7.12 -11.91
CA PHE A 76 2.34 6.54 -10.83
C PHE A 76 2.68 7.60 -9.76
N ASN A 77 3.16 8.77 -10.20
CA ASN A 77 3.52 9.89 -9.32
C ASN A 77 2.31 10.47 -8.58
N ARG A 78 1.10 10.42 -9.17
CA ARG A 78 -0.13 10.84 -8.46
C ARG A 78 -0.48 9.90 -7.31
N THR A 79 -0.23 8.61 -7.46
CA THR A 79 -0.64 7.59 -6.49
C THR A 79 0.36 7.37 -5.36
N ILE A 80 1.63 7.69 -5.59
CA ILE A 80 2.70 7.39 -4.63
C ILE A 80 3.00 8.63 -3.81
N LEU A 81 2.73 8.52 -2.51
CA LEU A 81 3.23 9.44 -1.50
C LEU A 81 4.73 9.20 -1.32
N HIS A 82 5.54 10.15 -1.77
CA HIS A 82 6.97 10.17 -1.48
C HIS A 82 7.17 10.71 -0.06
N ASN A 83 7.27 9.82 0.92
CA ASN A 83 7.64 10.20 2.27
C ASN A 83 9.16 10.41 2.30
N GLU A 84 9.58 11.67 2.20
CA GLU A 84 10.96 12.04 2.46
C GLU A 84 11.17 12.12 3.96
N PHE A 85 12.10 11.33 4.46
CA PHE A 85 12.48 11.35 5.85
C PHE A 85 13.74 12.22 6.02
N PRO A 86 13.70 13.27 6.87
CA PRO A 86 14.89 14.05 7.17
C PRO A 86 15.92 13.19 7.93
N ASP A 87 17.18 13.54 7.76
CA ASP A 87 18.28 12.97 8.53
C ASP A 87 18.09 13.21 10.03
N GLY A 88 18.45 12.22 10.85
CA GLY A 88 18.21 12.25 12.29
C GLY A 88 16.80 11.85 12.75
N SER A 89 15.84 11.66 11.83
CA SER A 89 14.50 11.18 12.20
C SER A 89 14.51 9.74 12.70
N LYS A 90 13.66 9.45 13.69
CA LYS A 90 13.39 8.08 14.14
C LYS A 90 12.39 7.40 13.21
N VAL A 91 12.74 6.21 12.74
CA VAL A 91 11.93 5.41 11.82
C VAL A 91 11.94 3.95 12.25
N MET A 92 10.83 3.25 12.03
CA MET A 92 10.81 1.79 12.09
C MET A 92 11.07 1.20 10.70
N ALA A 93 11.77 0.08 10.66
CA ALA A 93 12.07 -0.62 9.42
C ALA A 93 11.22 -1.88 9.28
N LEU A 94 10.67 -2.11 8.09
CA LEU A 94 9.91 -3.31 7.74
C LEU A 94 10.86 -4.50 7.55
N ASP A 95 10.64 -5.59 8.27
CA ASP A 95 11.34 -6.85 8.02
C ASP A 95 10.66 -7.60 6.86
N PRO A 96 11.34 -7.85 5.73
CA PRO A 96 10.74 -8.59 4.61
C PRO A 96 10.62 -10.09 4.85
N ILE A 97 11.44 -10.67 5.73
CA ILE A 97 11.39 -12.10 6.05
C ILE A 97 10.74 -12.21 7.41
N HIS A 98 9.42 -11.95 7.43
CA HIS A 98 8.65 -12.14 8.65
C HIS A 98 8.87 -13.56 9.16
N GLY A 99 9.42 -13.69 10.36
CA GLY A 99 9.68 -14.98 10.98
C GLY A 99 8.35 -15.61 11.39
N ASP A 100 8.09 -15.62 12.69
CA ASP A 100 6.83 -16.15 13.21
C ASP A 100 5.68 -15.15 13.03
N LYS A 101 4.45 -15.67 12.93
CA LYS A 101 3.23 -14.85 12.89
C LYS A 101 3.05 -13.93 14.10
N LEU A 102 3.74 -14.22 15.21
CA LEU A 102 3.73 -13.43 16.44
C LEU A 102 4.87 -12.41 16.50
N SER A 103 5.82 -12.46 15.57
CA SER A 103 6.90 -11.47 15.50
C SER A 103 6.36 -10.12 15.03
N PRO A 104 6.95 -8.99 15.44
CA PRO A 104 6.53 -7.69 14.96
C PRO A 104 6.87 -7.53 13.47
N THR A 105 5.98 -6.91 12.70
CA THR A 105 6.22 -6.61 11.28
C THR A 105 7.28 -5.53 11.07
N TYR A 106 7.39 -4.60 12.02
CA TYR A 106 8.36 -3.50 12.01
C TYR A 106 9.34 -3.66 13.16
N GLU A 107 10.62 -3.52 12.86
CA GLU A 107 11.70 -3.56 13.83
C GLU A 107 12.10 -2.14 14.23
N GLY A 108 12.33 -1.98 15.53
CA GLY A 108 13.13 -0.94 16.18
C GLY A 108 12.73 0.52 15.92
N PRO A 109 13.02 1.44 16.84
CA PRO A 109 13.25 2.81 16.46
C PRO A 109 14.70 2.95 15.97
N TYR A 110 14.88 2.98 14.66
CA TYR A 110 16.16 3.31 14.02
C TYR A 110 16.27 4.81 13.77
N THR A 111 17.48 5.35 13.77
CA THR A 111 17.70 6.74 13.35
C THR A 111 18.27 6.78 11.94
N ILE A 112 17.74 7.65 11.09
CA ILE A 112 18.29 7.86 9.75
C ILE A 112 19.61 8.60 9.84
N VAL A 113 20.65 8.07 9.20
CA VAL A 113 21.95 8.73 9.10
C VAL A 113 22.01 9.58 7.83
N ARG A 114 21.69 8.99 6.68
CA ARG A 114 21.70 9.70 5.40
C ARG A 114 20.91 8.97 4.31
N ARG A 115 20.59 9.70 3.25
CA ARG A 115 20.06 9.18 1.98
C ARG A 115 21.20 8.97 0.98
N SER A 116 21.26 7.80 0.36
CA SER A 116 22.19 7.48 -0.72
C SER A 116 21.70 8.05 -2.06
N THR A 117 22.59 8.15 -3.06
CA THR A 117 22.26 8.67 -4.41
C THR A 117 21.09 7.93 -5.06
N GLY A 118 20.91 6.64 -4.75
CA GLY A 118 19.79 5.82 -5.23
C GLY A 118 18.48 5.96 -4.45
N GLY A 119 18.39 6.87 -3.48
CA GLY A 119 17.18 7.12 -2.69
C GLY A 119 16.92 6.16 -1.54
N ALA A 120 17.82 5.20 -1.29
CA ALA A 120 17.79 4.35 -0.11
C ALA A 120 18.43 5.03 1.11
N TYR A 121 17.96 4.70 2.30
CA TYR A 121 18.43 5.24 3.57
C TYR A 121 19.38 4.27 4.28
N GLU A 122 20.40 4.85 4.91
CA GLU A 122 21.30 4.16 5.84
C GLU A 122 20.83 4.48 7.27
N LEU A 123 20.60 3.44 8.06
CA LEU A 123 20.05 3.53 9.40
C LEU A 123 21.12 3.21 10.44
N LYS A 124 21.01 3.84 11.62
CA LYS A 124 21.74 3.45 12.82
C LYS A 124 20.77 2.96 13.88
N ASP A 125 21.19 1.98 14.66
CA ASP A 125 20.47 1.50 15.82
C ASP A 125 20.62 2.46 17.02
N GLY A 126 19.87 2.23 18.10
CA GLY A 126 19.98 3.00 19.34
C GLY A 126 21.38 2.93 19.98
N THR A 127 22.15 1.89 19.66
CA THR A 127 23.57 1.72 20.04
C THR A 127 24.54 2.57 19.21
N GLY A 128 24.08 3.22 18.14
CA GLY A 128 24.90 4.01 17.22
C GLY A 128 25.60 3.19 16.14
N VAL A 129 25.40 1.88 16.08
CA VAL A 129 25.95 1.02 15.02
C VAL A 129 25.12 1.16 13.75
N LEU A 130 25.80 1.29 12.61
CA LEU A 130 25.17 1.33 11.30
C LEU A 130 24.66 -0.06 10.90
N LEU A 131 23.42 -0.10 10.41
CA LEU A 131 22.90 -1.32 9.81
C LEU A 131 23.59 -1.57 8.48
N ASN A 132 23.99 -2.83 8.25
CA ASN A 132 24.62 -3.24 7.00
C ASN A 132 23.67 -3.09 5.79
N ARG A 133 22.36 -3.20 6.03
CA ARG A 133 21.33 -3.13 5.02
C ARG A 133 20.87 -1.69 4.78
N LYS A 134 20.67 -1.33 3.50
CA LYS A 134 20.01 -0.08 3.09
C LYS A 134 18.51 -0.30 2.92
N TYR A 135 17.72 0.67 3.35
CA TYR A 135 16.26 0.57 3.36
C TYR A 135 15.61 1.54 2.38
N ALA A 136 14.59 1.09 1.65
CA ALA A 136 13.83 1.95 0.75
C ALA A 136 12.80 2.79 1.55
N PRO A 137 12.37 3.96 1.04
CA PRO A 137 11.38 4.79 1.74
C PRO A 137 10.07 4.07 2.06
N SER A 138 9.64 3.13 1.20
CA SER A 138 8.42 2.33 1.41
C SER A 138 8.53 1.30 2.53
N GLN A 139 9.75 0.95 2.95
CA GLN A 139 10.02 0.02 4.05
C GLN A 139 10.13 0.76 5.39
N LEU A 140 10.07 2.09 5.39
CA LEU A 140 10.26 2.90 6.57
C LEU A 140 8.95 3.54 6.98
N LYS A 141 8.74 3.61 8.30
CA LYS A 141 7.64 4.36 8.90
C LYS A 141 8.20 5.35 9.89
N LEU A 142 7.84 6.63 9.75
CA LEU A 142 8.25 7.66 10.70
C LEU A 142 7.62 7.38 12.06
N VAL A 143 8.43 7.42 13.09
CA VAL A 143 8.00 7.39 14.48
C VAL A 143 7.95 8.83 14.97
N LEU A 144 6.79 9.27 15.44
CA LEU A 144 6.68 10.53 16.16
C LEU A 144 7.12 10.26 17.60
N ASP A 145 8.16 10.95 18.05
CA ASP A 145 8.78 10.79 19.37
C ASP A 145 8.00 11.53 20.48
N ASP A 146 6.99 12.33 20.11
CA ASP A 146 6.35 13.32 20.98
C ASP A 146 5.13 12.79 21.74
N MET A 147 5.04 11.48 21.97
CA MET A 147 4.09 10.95 22.95
C MET A 147 4.87 10.75 24.25
N ASP A 148 5.09 11.85 24.98
CA ASP A 148 5.49 11.72 26.37
C ASP A 148 4.46 10.82 27.06
N ASP A 149 4.91 9.80 27.80
CA ASP A 149 4.04 8.89 28.55
C ASP A 149 3.08 9.63 29.50
N SER A 150 3.28 10.93 29.73
CA SER A 150 2.38 11.83 30.46
C SER A 150 0.98 11.96 29.86
N ASP A 151 0.81 11.69 28.56
CA ASP A 151 -0.49 11.82 27.89
C ASP A 151 -1.23 10.48 27.75
N ILE A 152 -0.67 9.40 28.29
CA ILE A 152 -1.26 8.06 28.27
C ILE A 152 -1.92 7.79 29.62
N TYR A 153 -3.26 7.77 29.63
CA TYR A 153 -4.05 7.50 30.83
C TYR A 153 -4.74 6.14 30.74
N GLU A 154 -4.63 5.33 31.80
CA GLU A 154 -5.30 4.03 31.87
C GLU A 154 -6.80 4.20 32.18
N VAL A 155 -7.64 3.48 31.44
CA VAL A 155 -9.09 3.45 31.65
C VAL A 155 -9.44 2.43 32.73
N GLU A 156 -10.21 2.84 33.73
CA GLU A 156 -10.76 1.93 34.74
C GLU A 156 -12.04 1.27 34.23
N THR A 157 -13.02 2.07 33.79
CA THR A 157 -14.32 1.58 33.30
C THR A 157 -14.93 2.54 32.28
N ILE A 158 -15.67 1.99 31.31
CA ILE A 158 -16.51 2.77 30.40
C ILE A 158 -17.92 2.79 31.00
N SER A 159 -18.37 3.97 31.44
CA SER A 159 -19.64 4.14 32.15
C SER A 159 -20.83 4.26 31.20
N SER A 160 -20.64 4.88 30.04
CA SER A 160 -21.71 5.09 29.05
C SER A 160 -21.16 5.27 27.65
N HIS A 161 -22.00 5.10 26.64
CA HIS A 161 -21.69 5.39 25.25
C HIS A 161 -22.88 6.12 24.60
N ARG A 162 -22.60 7.01 23.66
CA ARG A 162 -23.63 7.75 22.89
C ARG A 162 -23.20 7.92 21.43
N PRO A 163 -24.13 8.06 20.48
CA PRO A 163 -23.75 8.42 19.11
C PRO A 163 -23.07 9.79 19.08
N ALA A 164 -21.98 9.88 18.32
CA ALA A 164 -21.17 11.07 18.19
C ALA A 164 -21.97 12.21 17.55
N LYS A 165 -21.88 13.41 18.15
CA LYS A 165 -22.57 14.60 17.64
C LYS A 165 -21.92 15.14 16.36
N VAL A 166 -20.65 14.82 16.11
CA VAL A 166 -19.84 15.29 14.97
C VAL A 166 -19.04 14.11 14.43
N GLY A 167 -18.96 13.97 13.11
CA GLY A 167 -18.05 13.05 12.44
C GLY A 167 -18.50 11.60 12.26
N GLY A 168 -19.64 11.19 12.83
CA GLY A 168 -20.09 9.79 12.80
C GLY A 168 -19.24 8.90 13.71
N GLY A 169 -19.89 8.08 14.54
CA GLY A 169 -19.22 7.19 15.49
C GLY A 169 -19.89 7.17 16.86
N VAL A 170 -19.18 6.64 17.87
CA VAL A 170 -19.63 6.54 19.26
C VAL A 170 -18.68 7.31 20.19
N ASP A 171 -19.23 8.15 21.06
CA ASP A 171 -18.50 8.74 22.19
C ASP A 171 -18.64 7.82 23.39
N TYR A 172 -17.55 7.65 24.13
CA TYR A 172 -17.50 6.88 25.37
C TYR A 172 -17.28 7.80 26.55
N PHE A 173 -18.04 7.60 27.62
CA PHE A 173 -17.81 8.27 28.90
C PHE A 173 -16.87 7.42 29.74
N VAL A 174 -15.65 7.91 29.88
CA VAL A 174 -14.52 7.16 30.42
C VAL A 174 -14.28 7.55 31.87
N LYS A 175 -14.18 6.53 32.74
CA LYS A 175 -13.64 6.68 34.08
C LYS A 175 -12.15 6.35 34.07
N TRP A 176 -11.32 7.33 34.37
CA TRP A 176 -9.86 7.21 34.39
C TRP A 176 -9.38 6.57 35.69
N LYS A 177 -8.40 5.67 35.60
CA LYS A 177 -7.84 4.96 36.75
C LYS A 177 -7.03 5.92 37.63
N GLY A 178 -7.34 5.95 38.91
CA GLY A 178 -6.66 6.82 39.89
C GLY A 178 -7.18 8.25 39.96
N PHE A 179 -8.18 8.61 39.15
CA PHE A 179 -8.85 9.91 39.19
C PHE A 179 -10.27 9.80 39.75
N PRO A 180 -10.79 10.86 40.41
CA PRO A 180 -12.16 10.88 40.90
C PRO A 180 -13.17 10.87 39.74
N VAL A 181 -14.40 10.44 40.03
CA VAL A 181 -15.51 10.35 39.05
C VAL A 181 -15.83 11.71 38.38
N GLU A 182 -15.47 12.81 39.05
CA GLU A 182 -15.63 14.18 38.53
C GLU A 182 -14.71 14.48 37.33
N ALA A 183 -13.61 13.74 37.19
CA ALA A 183 -12.67 13.89 36.09
C ALA A 183 -13.04 13.04 34.86
N ASN A 184 -14.21 12.39 34.86
CA ASN A 184 -14.65 11.58 33.74
C ASN A 184 -14.93 12.46 32.51
N THR A 185 -14.35 12.11 31.38
CA THR A 185 -14.50 12.84 30.11
C THR A 185 -15.17 11.98 29.04
N TRP A 186 -15.75 12.65 28.04
CA TRP A 186 -16.31 12.01 26.85
C TRP A 186 -15.26 11.99 25.75
N GLU A 187 -14.95 10.81 25.23
CA GLU A 187 -13.90 10.59 24.24
C GLU A 187 -14.45 9.88 22.99
N HIS A 188 -13.96 10.26 21.81
CA HIS A 188 -14.44 9.75 20.51
C HIS A 188 -13.69 8.49 20.05
N GLU A 189 -14.40 7.58 19.36
CA GLU A 189 -13.86 6.29 18.86
C GLU A 189 -12.69 6.41 17.86
N GLY A 190 -12.61 7.51 17.13
CA GLY A 190 -11.48 7.84 16.26
C GLY A 190 -10.82 9.10 16.79
N GLY A 191 -9.63 8.98 17.36
CA GLY A 191 -8.85 10.12 17.88
C GLY A 191 -9.00 11.35 16.98
N SER A 192 -9.56 12.41 17.57
CA SER A 192 -10.20 13.57 16.93
C SER A 192 -9.74 13.93 15.51
N ALA A 193 -10.66 13.77 14.54
CA ALA A 193 -10.63 14.54 13.30
C ALA A 193 -11.45 15.82 13.50
N ALA A 194 -10.74 16.95 13.57
CA ALA A 194 -11.21 18.31 13.29
C ALA A 194 -12.43 18.84 14.07
N ASP A 195 -12.18 19.64 15.12
CA ASP A 195 -12.67 21.02 15.10
C ASP A 195 -11.91 21.91 16.08
N ALA A 196 -11.49 23.06 15.58
CA ALA A 196 -10.79 24.11 16.28
C ALA A 196 -11.79 25.17 16.74
N GLN A 197 -12.16 25.20 18.03
CA GLN A 197 -12.44 26.47 18.69
C GLN A 197 -12.44 26.28 20.22
N LYS A 198 -11.47 26.92 20.88
CA LYS A 198 -11.44 27.30 22.31
C LYS A 198 -11.98 26.25 23.28
N HIS A 199 -11.13 25.35 23.74
CA HIS A 199 -10.83 25.22 25.17
C HIS A 199 -9.59 24.33 25.30
N GLU A 200 -8.72 24.78 26.19
CA GLU A 200 -7.42 24.24 26.56
C GLU A 200 -7.60 22.89 27.27
N GLN A 201 -7.53 21.77 26.54
CA GLN A 201 -7.21 20.42 27.05
C GLN A 201 -6.67 19.52 25.92
N PRO A 202 -5.69 18.63 26.20
CA PRO A 202 -5.02 17.79 25.21
C PRO A 202 -5.88 16.63 24.69
N LYS A 203 -5.57 16.18 23.47
CA LYS A 203 -6.33 15.19 22.70
C LYS A 203 -5.95 13.77 23.11
N THR A 204 -6.92 12.94 23.47
CA THR A 204 -6.68 11.52 23.81
C THR A 204 -7.11 10.56 22.70
N ARG A 205 -6.51 9.36 22.68
CA ARG A 205 -6.87 8.26 21.78
C ARG A 205 -7.00 6.98 22.61
N ILE A 206 -8.18 6.36 22.58
CA ILE A 206 -8.47 5.17 23.40
C ILE A 206 -8.02 3.89 22.68
N VAL A 207 -7.24 3.06 23.36
CA VAL A 207 -6.98 1.66 22.97
C VAL A 207 -7.77 0.77 23.94
N ILE A 208 -8.74 0.00 23.43
CA ILE A 208 -9.55 -0.91 24.25
C ILE A 208 -9.01 -2.34 24.08
N ASP A 209 -8.31 -2.86 25.08
CA ASP A 209 -7.96 -4.28 25.15
C ASP A 209 -9.16 -5.09 25.65
N LEU A 210 -9.83 -5.78 24.74
CA LEU A 210 -10.95 -6.66 25.05
C LEU A 210 -10.42 -8.03 25.56
N ALA A 211 -10.05 -8.10 26.83
CA ALA A 211 -9.74 -9.37 27.48
C ALA A 211 -11.03 -10.22 27.65
N ALA A 212 -11.15 -11.27 26.84
CA ALA A 212 -12.22 -12.25 26.91
C ALA A 212 -12.22 -12.97 28.27
N LYS A 213 -13.17 -12.63 29.15
CA LYS A 213 -13.52 -13.46 30.31
C LYS A 213 -14.69 -14.36 29.94
N GLY A 214 -14.39 -15.61 29.64
CA GLY A 214 -15.37 -16.69 29.61
C GLY A 214 -16.03 -16.84 30.98
N THR A 215 -17.35 -16.69 31.02
CA THR A 215 -18.16 -17.14 32.14
C THR A 215 -19.36 -17.90 31.59
N ASN A 216 -19.41 -19.20 31.93
CA ASN A 216 -20.53 -20.09 31.68
C ASN A 216 -21.77 -19.57 32.43
N ALA A 217 -22.87 -19.42 31.72
CA ALA A 217 -24.21 -19.31 32.31
C ALA A 217 -25.14 -20.34 31.64
N PRO A 218 -26.06 -20.98 32.38
CA PRO A 218 -26.73 -22.20 31.96
C PRO A 218 -27.87 -21.92 30.98
N SER A 219 -27.99 -22.80 30.00
CA SER A 219 -29.09 -22.88 29.03
C SER A 219 -30.44 -23.04 29.72
N SER A 220 -31.32 -22.04 29.59
CA SER A 220 -32.76 -22.19 29.82
C SER A 220 -33.48 -22.26 28.47
N ASN A 221 -33.97 -23.46 28.15
CA ASN A 221 -34.76 -23.73 26.95
C ASN A 221 -36.19 -23.22 27.16
N LEU A 222 -36.55 -22.09 26.53
CA LEU A 222 -37.96 -21.77 26.29
C LEU A 222 -38.35 -22.19 24.87
N ARG A 223 -39.07 -23.31 24.79
CA ARG A 223 -39.80 -23.80 23.62
C ARG A 223 -40.73 -22.69 23.08
N ARG A 224 -40.51 -22.25 21.84
CA ARG A 224 -41.58 -21.60 21.07
C ARG A 224 -42.36 -22.66 20.29
N SER A 225 -43.56 -22.92 20.77
CA SER A 225 -44.61 -23.66 20.07
C SER A 225 -44.91 -22.96 18.75
N ALA A 226 -44.75 -23.67 17.64
CA ALA A 226 -45.33 -23.30 16.37
C ALA A 226 -46.87 -23.27 16.53
N ARG A 227 -47.50 -22.17 16.12
CA ARG A 227 -48.94 -22.14 15.84
C ARG A 227 -49.13 -21.72 14.40
N ASN A 228 -49.58 -22.70 13.64
CA ASN A 228 -50.09 -22.61 12.30
C ASN A 228 -51.47 -21.91 12.28
N ARG A 229 -51.87 -21.46 11.07
CA ARG A 229 -53.17 -20.94 10.58
C ARG A 229 -53.01 -19.56 9.95
N ASN A 230 -53.55 -19.25 8.78
CA ASN A 230 -54.41 -19.98 7.84
C ASN A 230 -54.25 -19.28 6.49
#